data_AF-A0A840UJY2-F1
#
_entry.id   AF-A0A840UJY2-F1
#
_cell.length_a   1.000
_cell.length_b   1.000
_cell.length_c   1.000
_cell.angle_alpha   90.00
_cell.angle_beta   90.00
_cell.angle_gamma   90.00
#
_symmetry.space_group_name_H-M   'P 1'
#
loop_
_entity.id
_entity.type
_entity.pdbx_description
1 polymer ?
#
loop_
_entity_poly.entity_id
_entity_poly.type
_entity_poly.pdbx_seq_one_letter_code
_entity_poly.pdbx_strand_id
1 'polypeptide(L)'
;MVVPKARVISCENDECLFVSNFKNNISVGGYLTIFYMENSFERFYGIAQVTNIQPNCIQTKLYKSENNDTIDLCVENIVIKPIVTPEAISVIMELFYN
;
A
#
# COMPACT_ATOMS: atom_id res chain seq x y z
N MET A 1 14.71 -1.44 14.94
CA MET A 1 13.39 -1.72 14.32
C MET A 1 13.51 -1.35 12.85
N VAL A 2 13.31 -2.29 11.92
CA VAL A 2 13.44 -2.00 10.48
C VAL A 2 12.12 -1.39 10.02
N VAL A 3 12.17 -0.17 9.47
CA VAL A 3 10.99 0.45 8.84
C VAL A 3 10.72 -0.30 7.54
N PRO A 4 9.52 -0.87 7.33
CA PRO A 4 9.18 -1.58 6.10
C PRO A 4 9.03 -0.57 4.96
N LYS A 5 10.15 -0.28 4.29
CA LYS A 5 10.19 0.64 3.16
C LYS A 5 9.83 -0.11 1.89
N ALA A 6 9.05 0.54 1.04
CA ALA A 6 8.75 0.03 -0.27
C ALA A 6 9.01 1.10 -1.33
N ARG A 7 9.24 0.65 -2.55
CA ARG A 7 9.35 1.53 -3.71
C ARG A 7 8.36 1.07 -4.75
N VAL A 8 7.58 1.99 -5.29
CA VAL A 8 6.70 1.70 -6.43
C VAL A 8 7.58 1.48 -7.65
N ILE A 9 7.34 0.38 -8.37
CA ILE A 9 7.94 0.13 -9.68
C ILE A 9 7.02 0.69 -10.76
N SER A 10 5.74 0.39 -10.66
CA SER A 10 4.69 0.82 -11.57
C SER A 10 3.37 0.88 -10.82
N CYS A 11 2.48 1.76 -11.26
CA CYS A 11 1.07 1.68 -10.90
C CYS A 11 0.21 2.12 -12.08
N GLU A 12 -0.60 1.21 -12.61
CA GLU A 12 -1.46 1.43 -13.78
C GLU A 12 -2.83 0.78 -13.52
N ASN A 13 -3.92 1.50 -13.78
CA ASN A 13 -5.30 1.01 -13.60
C ASN A 13 -5.54 0.38 -12.21
N ASP A 14 -5.13 1.07 -11.15
CA ASP A 14 -5.16 0.62 -9.75
C ASP A 14 -4.26 -0.58 -9.42
N GLU A 15 -3.56 -1.18 -10.39
CA GLU A 15 -2.60 -2.23 -10.11
C GLU A 15 -1.22 -1.64 -9.87
N CYS A 16 -0.75 -1.72 -8.62
CA CYS A 16 0.57 -1.26 -8.24
C CYS A 16 1.51 -2.45 -7.98
N LEU A 17 2.76 -2.32 -8.44
CA LEU A 17 3.85 -3.23 -8.16
C LEU A 17 4.87 -2.56 -7.25
N PHE A 18 5.12 -3.15 -6.09
CA PHE A 18 6.04 -2.63 -5.10
C PHE A 18 7.24 -3.55 -4.89
N VAL A 19 8.45 -2.99 -4.87
CA VAL A 19 9.58 -3.65 -4.21
C VAL A 19 9.49 -3.39 -2.73
N SER A 20 9.47 -4.43 -1.91
CA SER A 20 9.47 -4.31 -0.45
C SER A 20 10.55 -5.21 0.14
N ASN A 21 11.26 -4.67 1.14
CA ASN A 21 12.20 -5.44 1.95
C ASN A 21 11.50 -6.24 3.08
N PHE A 22 10.18 -6.17 3.17
CA PHE A 22 9.38 -6.79 4.21
C PHE A 22 8.25 -7.62 3.60
N LYS A 23 8.35 -8.95 3.73
CA LYS A 23 7.40 -9.91 3.13
C LYS A 23 6.87 -10.95 4.10
N ASN A 24 7.60 -11.20 5.17
CA ASN A 24 7.36 -12.36 6.03
C ASN A 24 6.01 -12.30 6.77
N ASN A 25 5.35 -11.13 6.81
CA ASN A 25 4.06 -10.93 7.46
C ASN A 25 2.99 -10.41 6.49
N ILE A 26 3.13 -10.68 5.19
CA ILE A 26 2.18 -10.26 4.16
C ILE A 26 1.66 -11.51 3.45
N SER A 27 0.35 -11.62 3.30
CA SER A 27 -0.32 -12.72 2.61
C SER A 27 -1.11 -12.19 1.42
N VAL A 28 -1.25 -13.01 0.37
CA VAL A 28 -2.21 -12.77 -0.70
C VAL A 28 -3.62 -12.66 -0.11
N GLY A 29 -4.43 -11.71 -0.61
CA GLY A 29 -5.73 -11.34 -0.06
C GLY A 29 -5.67 -10.39 1.14
N GLY A 30 -4.50 -10.21 1.75
CA GLY A 30 -4.29 -9.27 2.85
C GLY A 30 -4.34 -7.82 2.39
N TYR A 31 -4.79 -6.93 3.27
CA TYR A 31 -4.80 -5.49 3.03
C TYR A 31 -3.54 -4.84 3.61
N LEU A 32 -3.02 -3.87 2.88
CA LEU A 32 -1.85 -3.07 3.21
C LEU A 32 -2.26 -1.61 3.25
N THR A 33 -1.78 -0.91 4.27
CA THR A 33 -1.86 0.55 4.30
C THR A 33 -0.59 1.14 3.71
N ILE A 34 -0.79 2.09 2.81
CA ILE A 34 0.25 2.82 2.10
C ILE A 34 0.39 4.18 2.77
N PHE A 35 1.62 4.57 3.06
CA PHE A 35 1.98 5.88 3.58
C PHE A 35 3.02 6.53 2.68
N TYR A 36 3.07 7.85 2.66
CA TYR A 36 4.22 8.62 2.16
C TYR A 36 4.92 9.33 3.31
N MET A 37 6.23 9.54 3.19
CA MET A 37 6.99 10.35 4.13
C MET A 37 6.91 11.82 3.75
N GLU A 38 6.37 12.65 4.63
CA GLU A 38 6.37 14.11 4.52
C GLU A 38 6.99 14.70 5.80
N ASN A 39 8.06 15.48 5.68
CA ASN A 39 8.76 16.10 6.82
C ASN A 39 9.13 15.10 7.95
N SER A 40 9.58 13.89 7.57
CA SER A 40 9.89 12.78 8.49
C SER A 40 8.69 12.15 9.24
N PHE A 41 7.46 12.52 8.88
CA PHE A 41 6.24 11.87 9.37
C PHE A 41 5.61 10.99 8.29
N GLU A 42 5.01 9.88 8.71
CA GLU A 42 4.20 9.02 7.85
C GLU A 42 2.81 9.64 7.70
N ARG A 43 2.41 9.92 6.46
CA ARG A 43 1.05 10.34 6.13
C ARG A 43 0.32 9.24 5.40
N PHE A 44 -0.92 8.99 5.82
CA PHE A 44 -1.78 8.01 5.18
C PHE A 44 -1.97 8.39 3.72
N TYR A 45 -1.69 7.45 2.82
CA TYR A 45 -1.90 7.64 1.40
C TYR A 45 -3.13 6.88 0.91
N GLY A 46 -3.28 5.64 1.35
CA GLY A 46 -4.27 4.76 0.75
C GLY A 46 -4.17 3.31 1.22
N ILE A 47 -5.01 2.48 0.63
CA ILE A 47 -5.11 1.06 0.97
C ILE A 47 -5.06 0.25 -0.30
N ALA A 48 -4.29 -0.83 -0.28
CA ALA A 48 -4.22 -1.78 -1.36
C ALA A 48 -4.35 -3.22 -0.84
N GLN A 49 -4.96 -4.10 -1.62
CA GLN A 49 -5.00 -5.53 -1.32
C GLN A 49 -3.90 -6.23 -2.10
N VAL A 50 -3.22 -7.16 -1.45
CA VAL A 50 -2.21 -8.00 -2.09
C VAL A 50 -2.86 -9.00 -3.03
N THR A 51 -2.54 -8.90 -4.30
CA THR A 51 -3.03 -9.83 -5.34
C THR A 51 -2.00 -10.92 -5.63
N ASN A 52 -0.70 -10.63 -5.49
CA ASN A 52 0.37 -11.59 -5.72
C ASN A 52 1.65 -11.24 -4.94
N ILE A 53 2.43 -12.25 -4.56
CA ILE A 53 3.74 -12.09 -3.89
C ILE A 53 4.80 -12.82 -4.73
N GLN A 54 5.78 -12.07 -5.21
CA GLN A 54 6.92 -12.57 -5.99
C GLN A 54 8.21 -12.51 -5.14
N PRO A 55 9.33 -13.13 -5.57
CA PRO A 55 10.57 -13.16 -4.78
C PRO A 55 11.08 -11.78 -4.34
N ASN A 56 10.94 -10.73 -5.17
CA ASN A 56 11.40 -9.36 -4.87
C ASN A 56 10.30 -8.28 -4.88
N CYS A 57 9.08 -8.63 -5.32
CA CYS A 57 7.98 -7.67 -5.44
C CYS A 57 6.70 -8.16 -4.76
N ILE A 58 5.80 -7.22 -4.47
CA ILE A 58 4.42 -7.45 -4.05
C ILE A 58 3.55 -6.73 -5.06
N GLN A 59 2.60 -7.43 -5.66
CA GLN A 59 1.59 -6.84 -6.53
C GLN A 59 0.33 -6.62 -5.72
N THR A 60 -0.31 -5.48 -5.92
CA THR A 60 -1.49 -5.10 -5.19
C THR A 60 -2.50 -4.41 -6.08
N LYS A 61 -3.78 -4.50 -5.70
CA LYS A 61 -4.84 -3.65 -6.23
C LYS A 61 -5.14 -2.53 -5.24
N LEU A 62 -5.02 -1.29 -5.68
CA LEU A 62 -5.36 -0.08 -4.94
C LEU A 62 -6.88 0.04 -4.83
N TYR A 63 -7.38 0.33 -3.64
CA TYR A 63 -8.81 0.49 -3.38
C TYR A 63 -9.20 1.93 -3.04
N LYS A 64 -8.27 2.68 -2.45
CA LYS A 64 -8.44 4.10 -2.17
C LYS A 64 -7.07 4.76 -2.15
N SER A 65 -6.98 5.94 -2.75
CA SER A 65 -5.88 6.87 -2.59
C SER A 65 -6.41 8.24 -2.19
N GLU A 66 -5.61 9.00 -1.44
CA GLU A 66 -5.93 10.38 -1.05
C GLU A 66 -6.16 11.29 -2.27
N ASN A 67 -5.58 10.94 -3.43
CA ASN A 67 -5.60 11.73 -4.66
C ASN A 67 -6.49 11.16 -5.78
N ASN A 68 -7.46 10.27 -5.48
CA ASN A 68 -8.40 9.73 -6.47
C ASN A 68 -7.74 9.24 -7.78
N ASP A 69 -6.86 8.23 -7.68
CA ASP A 69 -6.61 7.18 -8.70
C ASP A 69 -5.16 7.01 -9.15
N THR A 70 -4.21 7.79 -8.63
CA THR A 70 -2.78 7.57 -8.98
C THR A 70 -1.85 7.77 -7.80
N ILE A 71 -1.19 6.69 -7.37
CA ILE A 71 0.07 6.80 -6.62
C ILE A 71 1.05 7.54 -7.51
N ASP A 72 1.39 8.77 -7.12
CA ASP A 72 2.42 9.50 -7.83
C ASP A 72 3.74 8.72 -7.72
N LEU A 73 4.22 8.25 -8.88
CA LEU A 73 5.45 7.50 -9.03
C LEU A 73 6.67 8.32 -8.57
N CYS A 74 6.53 9.63 -8.40
CA CYS A 74 7.55 10.54 -7.89
C CYS A 74 7.66 10.51 -6.35
N VAL A 75 6.78 9.80 -5.63
CA VAL A 75 6.91 9.62 -4.18
C VAL A 75 8.00 8.59 -3.90
N GLU A 76 9.24 9.07 -3.80
CA GLU A 76 10.42 8.24 -3.55
C GLU A 76 10.42 7.54 -2.17
N ASN A 77 9.51 7.92 -1.27
CA ASN A 77 9.47 7.46 0.11
C ASN A 77 8.10 6.90 0.50
N ILE A 78 7.70 5.80 -0.15
CA ILE A 78 6.52 5.05 0.24
C ILE A 78 6.86 4.05 1.34
N VAL A 79 5.99 3.98 2.33
CA VAL A 79 6.08 3.03 3.44
C VAL A 79 4.84 2.16 3.37
N ILE A 80 5.03 0.85 3.26
CA ILE A 80 3.93 -0.11 3.19
C ILE A 80 3.94 -0.92 4.46
N LYS A 81 2.79 -0.95 5.14
CA LYS A 81 2.67 -1.68 6.40
C LYS A 81 1.44 -2.58 6.38
N PRO A 82 1.54 -3.81 6.92
CA PRO A 82 0.38 -4.63 7.25
C PRO A 82 -0.29 -4.11 8.54
N ILE A 83 -0.56 -2.80 8.58
CA ILE A 83 -1.23 -2.14 9.70
C ILE A 83 -2.64 -1.81 9.25
N VAL A 84 -3.60 -2.20 10.08
CA VAL A 84 -4.99 -1.79 9.95
C VAL A 84 -5.15 -0.46 10.68
N THR A 85 -5.37 0.64 9.95
CA THR A 85 -5.70 1.95 10.51
C THR A 85 -7.23 2.14 10.57
N PRO A 86 -7.76 3.07 11.38
CA PRO A 86 -9.19 3.40 11.34
C PRO A 86 -9.70 3.76 9.93
N GLU A 87 -8.89 4.49 9.15
CA GLU A 87 -9.17 4.80 7.75
C GLU A 87 -9.20 3.52 6.90
N ALA A 88 -8.25 2.60 7.13
CA ALA A 88 -8.25 1.29 6.50
C ALA A 88 -9.53 0.49 6.79
N ILE A 89 -9.99 0.50 8.04
CA ILE A 89 -11.23 -0.17 8.44
C ILE A 89 -12.43 0.45 7.73
N SER A 90 -12.55 1.78 7.70
CA SER A 90 -13.69 2.46 7.04
C SER A 90 -13.83 2.03 5.58
N VAL A 91 -12.71 2.02 4.85
CA VAL A 91 -12.70 1.64 3.42
C VAL A 91 -12.98 0.16 3.24
N ILE A 92 -12.39 -0.71 4.08
CA ILE A 92 -12.67 -2.14 4.05
C ILE A 92 -14.16 -2.39 4.28
N MET A 93 -14.78 -1.70 5.25
CA MET A 93 -16.21 -1.80 5.51
C MET A 93 -17.03 -1.31 4.31
N GLU A 94 -16.66 -0.18 3.70
CA GLU A 94 -17.32 0.32 2.48
C GLU A 94 -17.27 -0.69 1.31
N LEU A 95 -16.19 -1.48 1.19
CA LEU A 95 -16.04 -2.48 0.13
C LEU A 95 -16.86 -3.76 0.35
N PHE A 96 -17.07 -4.15 1.60
CA PHE A 96 -17.75 -5.41 1.94
C PHE A 96 -19.25 -5.26 2.22
N TYR A 97 -19.71 -4.05 2.52
CA TYR A 97 -21.09 -3.80 2.99
C TYR A 97 -21.90 -2.84 2.10
N ASN A 98 -21.37 -2.41 0.95
CA ASN A 98 -22.11 -1.75 -0.13
C ASN A 98 -22.21 -2.65 -1.36
#